data_AF-A0AA97H153-F1
#
_entry.id   AF-A0AA97H153-F1
#
_cell.length_a   1.000
_cell.length_b   1.000
_cell.length_c   1.000
_cell.angle_alpha   90.00
_cell.angle_beta   90.00
_cell.angle_gamma   90.00
#
_symmetry.space_group_name_H-M   'P 1'
#
loop_
_entity.id
_entity.type
_entity.pdbx_description
1 polymer ?
#
loop_
_entity_poly.entity_id
_entity_poly.type
_entity_poly.pdbx_seq_one_letter_code
_entity_poly.pdbx_strand_id
1 'polypeptide(L)'
;MVLHNYGPERFVGSVHIGVLDTMTAEELDNLEREISRKIFCEFNVLLTGISIYSINTKNDQAKEMRTRVTDLVMKHDDVLEVHGFYVNLQTKALHFDIVVDFAAENRQALAEQIRQEAQSAYPDFQVEMTADTDV
;
A
#
# COMPACT_ATOMS: atom_id res chain seq x y z
N MET A 1 5.84 -3.92 -6.04
CA MET A 1 6.03 -5.23 -6.73
C MET A 1 7.45 -5.27 -7.27
N VAL A 2 8.15 -6.40 -7.17
CA VAL A 2 9.50 -6.58 -7.74
C VAL A 2 9.53 -7.85 -8.58
N LEU A 3 10.11 -7.80 -9.78
CA LEU A 3 10.27 -8.96 -10.67
C LEU A 3 11.72 -9.04 -11.17
N HIS A 4 12.38 -10.14 -10.85
CA HIS A 4 13.75 -10.46 -11.26
C HIS A 4 13.75 -11.58 -12.30
N ASN A 5 14.56 -11.41 -13.35
CA ASN A 5 14.75 -12.42 -14.39
C ASN A 5 16.08 -13.15 -14.18
N TYR A 6 16.04 -14.48 -14.02
CA TYR A 6 17.20 -15.35 -13.81
C TYR A 6 17.51 -16.27 -15.00
N GLY A 7 17.09 -15.88 -16.21
CA GLY A 7 17.35 -16.62 -17.46
C GLY A 7 16.09 -16.83 -18.29
N PRO A 8 16.19 -17.47 -19.46
CA PRO A 8 15.15 -17.45 -20.50
C PRO A 8 13.76 -17.93 -20.07
N GLU A 9 13.62 -18.64 -18.95
CA GLU A 9 12.33 -19.15 -18.45
C GLU A 9 12.17 -19.11 -16.92
N ARG A 10 12.92 -18.28 -16.18
CA ARG A 10 12.77 -18.20 -14.71
C ARG A 10 12.64 -16.75 -14.24
N PHE A 11 11.40 -16.38 -13.97
CA PHE A 11 11.08 -15.12 -13.31
C PHE A 11 10.81 -15.38 -11.84
N VAL A 12 11.42 -14.57 -10.98
CA VAL A 12 11.22 -14.59 -9.54
C VAL A 12 10.66 -13.24 -9.13
N GLY A 13 9.55 -13.23 -8.39
CA GLY A 13 8.91 -11.97 -8.01
C GLY A 13 8.45 -11.91 -6.57
N SER A 14 8.19 -10.69 -6.11
CA SER A 14 7.41 -10.42 -4.90
C SER A 14 6.25 -9.49 -5.23
N VAL A 15 5.12 -9.78 -4.60
CA VAL A 15 3.87 -9.02 -4.77
C VAL A 15 3.37 -8.55 -3.42
N HIS A 16 2.58 -7.49 -3.44
CA HIS A 16 1.87 -7.02 -2.26
C HIS A 16 0.37 -7.21 -2.47
N ILE A 17 -0.33 -7.70 -1.45
CA ILE A 17 -1.78 -7.93 -1.50
C ILE A 17 -2.48 -7.21 -0.36
N GLY A 18 -3.62 -6.58 -0.67
CA GLY A 18 -4.53 -6.06 0.34
C GLY A 18 -5.46 -7.18 0.84
N VAL A 19 -5.43 -7.47 2.13
CA VAL A 19 -6.25 -8.50 2.78
C VAL A 19 -7.12 -7.88 3.86
N LEU A 20 -8.30 -8.44 4.11
CA LEU A 20 -9.21 -7.91 5.12
C LEU A 20 -8.58 -8.01 6.51
N ASP A 21 -8.77 -6.99 7.34
CA ASP A 21 -8.40 -7.00 8.78
C ASP A 21 -9.14 -8.07 9.62
N THR A 22 -10.08 -8.78 8.98
CA THR A 22 -10.84 -9.89 9.58
C THR A 22 -10.32 -11.26 9.17
N MET A 23 -9.42 -11.31 8.18
CA MET A 23 -8.91 -12.58 7.63
C MET A 23 -8.04 -13.27 8.67
N THR A 24 -8.29 -14.57 8.85
CA THR A 24 -7.50 -15.41 9.74
C THR A 24 -6.18 -15.82 9.09
N ALA A 25 -5.21 -16.25 9.89
CA ALA A 25 -3.94 -16.77 9.38
C ALA A 25 -4.12 -18.00 8.48
N GLU A 26 -5.16 -18.82 8.73
CA GLU A 26 -5.49 -19.97 7.89
C GLU A 26 -6.03 -19.56 6.51
N GLU A 27 -6.94 -18.60 6.46
CA GLU A 27 -7.45 -18.03 5.21
C GLU A 27 -6.33 -17.36 4.42
N LEU A 28 -5.42 -16.67 5.11
CA LEU A 28 -4.27 -16.03 4.49
C LEU A 28 -3.28 -17.03 3.88
N ASP A 29 -2.91 -18.11 4.60
CA ASP A 29 -2.03 -19.16 4.07
C ASP A 29 -2.64 -19.82 2.82
N ASN A 30 -3.96 -20.08 2.84
CA ASN A 30 -4.67 -20.60 1.67
C ASN A 30 -4.62 -19.64 0.47
N LEU A 31 -4.85 -18.35 0.72
CA LEU A 31 -4.79 -17.32 -0.31
C LEU A 31 -3.38 -17.19 -0.92
N GLU A 32 -2.34 -17.15 -0.08
CA GLU A 32 -0.94 -17.07 -0.52
C GLU A 32 -0.54 -18.26 -1.40
N ARG A 33 -0.95 -19.47 -1.01
CA ARG A 33 -0.73 -20.69 -1.82
C ARG A 33 -1.47 -20.64 -3.15
N GLU A 34 -2.71 -20.17 -3.15
CA GLU A 34 -3.51 -20.07 -4.37
C GLU A 34 -2.90 -19.08 -5.37
N ILE A 35 -2.51 -17.89 -4.90
CA ILE A 35 -1.85 -16.86 -5.70
C ILE A 35 -0.54 -17.39 -6.29
N SER A 36 0.31 -17.96 -5.43
CA SER A 36 1.61 -18.51 -5.84
C SER A 36 1.44 -19.59 -6.91
N ARG A 37 0.48 -20.51 -6.72
CA ARG A 37 0.19 -21.58 -7.67
C ARG A 37 -0.33 -21.03 -9.00
N LYS A 38 -1.29 -20.11 -8.98
CA LYS A 38 -1.86 -19.52 -10.20
C LYS A 38 -0.80 -18.81 -11.02
N ILE A 39 -0.01 -17.95 -10.39
CA ILE A 39 1.05 -17.19 -11.06
C ILE A 39 2.12 -18.11 -11.64
N PHE A 40 2.50 -19.16 -10.91
CA PHE A 40 3.44 -20.15 -11.42
C PHE A 40 2.88 -20.91 -12.64
N CYS A 41 1.63 -21.40 -12.56
CA CYS A 41 1.03 -22.16 -13.64
C CYS A 41 0.79 -21.35 -14.91
N GLU A 42 0.44 -20.07 -14.78
CA GLU A 42 0.07 -19.22 -15.92
C GLU A 42 1.27 -18.50 -16.54
N PHE A 43 2.20 -18.03 -15.70
CA PHE A 43 3.30 -17.16 -16.15
C PHE A 43 4.68 -17.79 -15.98
N ASN A 44 4.79 -18.98 -15.38
CA ASN A 44 6.07 -19.61 -15.00
C ASN A 44 6.94 -18.67 -14.12
N VAL A 45 6.26 -17.86 -13.30
CA VAL A 45 6.88 -16.93 -12.34
C VAL A 45 6.80 -17.57 -10.96
N LEU A 46 7.94 -17.66 -10.27
CA LEU A 46 8.00 -18.11 -8.89
C LEU A 46 7.90 -16.91 -7.95
N LEU A 47 6.88 -16.87 -7.10
CA LEU A 47 6.80 -15.84 -6.06
C LEU A 47 7.60 -16.26 -4.82
N THR A 48 8.59 -15.45 -4.42
CA THR A 48 9.41 -15.69 -3.22
C THR A 48 8.94 -14.92 -1.99
N GLY A 49 8.04 -13.97 -2.18
CA GLY A 49 7.46 -13.21 -1.08
C GLY A 49 6.12 -12.60 -1.46
N ILE A 50 5.13 -12.78 -0.59
CA ILE A 50 3.86 -12.08 -0.65
C ILE A 50 3.80 -11.20 0.60
N SER A 51 3.81 -9.89 0.42
CA SER A 51 3.64 -8.94 1.51
C SER A 51 2.15 -8.59 1.63
N ILE A 52 1.68 -8.41 2.86
CA ILE A 52 0.27 -8.15 3.13
C ILE A 52 0.07 -6.74 3.66
N TYR A 53 -1.03 -6.12 3.24
CA TYR A 53 -1.57 -4.90 3.84
C TYR A 53 -2.97 -5.18 4.37
N SER A 54 -3.24 -4.82 5.62
CA SER A 54 -4.57 -4.97 6.20
C SER A 54 -5.49 -3.85 5.74
N ILE A 55 -6.61 -4.22 5.12
CA ILE A 55 -7.69 -3.31 4.75
C ILE A 55 -8.67 -3.26 5.93
N ASN A 56 -8.75 -2.11 6.59
CA ASN A 56 -9.68 -1.90 7.70
C ASN A 56 -11.14 -1.97 7.20
N THR A 57 -11.89 -2.99 7.63
CA THR A 57 -13.29 -3.15 7.21
C THR A 57 -14.30 -3.06 8.35
N LYS A 58 -13.84 -3.24 9.60
CA LYS A 58 -14.69 -3.31 10.78
C LYS A 58 -15.12 -1.96 11.36
N ASN A 59 -14.48 -0.85 10.97
CA ASN A 59 -14.68 0.42 11.66
C ASN A 59 -15.01 1.57 10.68
N ASP A 60 -16.20 2.16 10.86
CA ASP A 60 -16.66 3.31 10.06
C ASP A 60 -15.74 4.52 10.22
N GLN A 61 -15.14 4.72 11.40
CA GLN A 61 -14.13 5.76 11.62
C GLN A 61 -12.90 5.53 10.74
N ALA A 62 -12.43 4.29 10.58
CA ALA A 62 -11.28 3.99 9.73
C ALA A 62 -11.58 4.24 8.25
N LYS A 63 -12.80 3.93 7.79
CA LYS A 63 -13.26 4.24 6.43
C LYS A 63 -13.38 5.73 6.18
N GLU A 64 -13.93 6.48 7.14
CA GLU A 64 -14.01 7.93 7.06
C GLU A 64 -12.61 8.55 7.03
N MET A 65 -11.71 8.08 7.90
CA MET A 65 -10.31 8.52 7.90
C MET A 65 -9.63 8.25 6.56
N ARG A 66 -9.82 7.05 5.98
CA ARG A 66 -9.30 6.72 4.65
C ARG A 66 -9.80 7.70 3.60
N THR A 67 -11.11 7.91 3.53
CA THR A 67 -11.72 8.82 2.55
C THR A 67 -11.15 10.22 2.69
N ARG A 68 -11.07 10.73 3.92
CA ARG A 68 -10.56 12.08 4.20
C ARG A 68 -9.07 12.24 3.89
N VAL A 69 -8.24 11.22 4.17
CA VAL A 69 -6.83 11.23 3.79
C VAL A 69 -6.70 11.19 2.27
N THR A 70 -7.42 10.30 1.59
CA THR A 70 -7.43 10.24 0.13
C THR A 70 -7.85 11.57 -0.48
N ASP A 71 -8.94 12.18 -0.03
CA ASP A 71 -9.42 13.48 -0.52
C ASP A 71 -8.43 14.64 -0.25
N LEU A 72 -7.65 14.55 0.84
CA LEU A 72 -6.62 15.52 1.15
C LEU A 72 -5.44 15.37 0.19
N VAL A 73 -4.96 14.13 0.02
CA VAL A 73 -3.79 13.81 -0.80
C VAL A 73 -4.07 14.05 -2.29
N MET A 74 -5.26 13.67 -2.77
CA MET A 74 -5.67 13.78 -4.18
C MET A 74 -5.96 15.22 -4.64
N LYS A 75 -5.81 16.23 -3.76
CA LYS A 75 -5.84 17.64 -4.17
C LYS A 75 -4.55 18.10 -4.83
N HIS A 76 -3.49 17.30 -4.70
CA HIS A 76 -2.20 17.58 -5.29
C HIS A 76 -2.15 16.92 -6.67
N ASP A 77 -2.10 17.72 -7.74
CA ASP A 77 -2.19 17.26 -9.13
C ASP A 77 -1.08 16.25 -9.50
N ASP A 78 0.06 16.31 -8.82
CA ASP A 78 1.21 15.44 -9.01
C ASP A 78 1.08 14.07 -8.30
N VAL A 79 -0.01 13.82 -7.56
CA VAL A 79 -0.28 12.53 -6.91
C VAL A 79 -1.25 11.71 -7.74
N LEU A 80 -0.82 10.50 -8.10
CA LEU A 80 -1.59 9.60 -8.97
C LEU A 80 -2.48 8.67 -8.15
N GLU A 81 -1.95 8.07 -7.09
CA GLU A 81 -2.65 7.04 -6.31
C GLU A 81 -2.35 7.14 -4.81
N VAL A 82 -3.30 6.65 -4.00
CA VAL A 82 -3.11 6.40 -2.56
C VAL A 82 -3.42 4.93 -2.30
N HIS A 83 -2.43 4.19 -1.79
CA HIS A 83 -2.56 2.79 -1.41
C HIS A 83 -1.96 2.52 -0.04
N GLY A 84 -1.95 1.26 0.39
CA GLY A 84 -1.36 0.86 1.69
C GLY A 84 -2.02 1.49 2.92
N PHE A 85 -3.21 2.09 2.80
CA PHE A 85 -3.86 2.77 3.92
C PHE A 85 -4.19 1.78 5.05
N TYR A 86 -3.68 2.07 6.23
CA TYR A 86 -3.94 1.32 7.45
C TYR A 86 -3.99 2.27 8.65
N VAL A 87 -4.97 2.07 9.53
CA VAL A 87 -5.07 2.82 10.78
C VAL A 87 -5.30 1.90 11.97
N ASN A 88 -4.52 2.13 13.02
CA ASN A 88 -4.72 1.53 14.33
C ASN A 88 -5.22 2.59 15.30
N LEU A 89 -6.51 2.54 15.65
CA LEU A 89 -7.14 3.51 16.55
C LEU A 89 -6.70 3.38 18.01
N GLN A 90 -6.21 2.21 18.43
CA GLN A 90 -5.74 2.01 19.81
C GLN A 90 -4.35 2.60 20.02
N THR A 91 -3.42 2.32 19.10
CA THR A 91 -2.06 2.87 19.15
C THR A 91 -1.96 4.27 18.52
N LYS A 92 -3.06 4.75 17.92
CA LYS A 92 -3.12 5.99 17.13
C LYS A 92 -2.04 6.05 16.05
N ALA A 93 -1.85 4.96 15.32
CA ALA A 93 -0.92 4.89 14.20
C ALA A 93 -1.69 4.98 12.87
N LEU A 94 -1.24 5.84 11.96
CA LEU A 94 -1.81 6.03 10.62
C LEU A 94 -0.70 5.85 9.59
N HIS A 95 -0.87 4.86 8.71
CA HIS A 95 0.06 4.54 7.64
C HIS A 95 -0.65 4.61 6.30
N PHE A 96 0.00 5.21 5.30
CA PHE A 96 -0.46 5.16 3.92
C PHE A 96 0.69 5.45 2.97
N ASP A 97 0.55 4.99 1.74
CA ASP A 97 1.51 5.20 0.68
C ASP A 97 0.88 6.03 -0.42
N ILE A 98 1.68 6.88 -1.06
CA ILE A 98 1.27 7.70 -2.20
C ILE A 98 2.13 7.37 -3.41
N VAL A 99 1.55 7.38 -4.60
CA VAL A 99 2.30 7.31 -5.87
C VAL A 99 2.38 8.71 -6.44
N VAL A 100 3.61 9.21 -6.62
CA VAL A 100 3.86 10.54 -7.18
C VAL A 100 4.30 10.41 -8.63
N ASP A 101 3.78 11.29 -9.48
CA ASP A 101 4.18 11.38 -10.89
C ASP A 101 5.69 11.64 -11.00
N PHE A 102 6.35 10.90 -11.90
CA PHE A 102 7.77 11.05 -12.19
C PHE A 102 8.11 12.46 -12.69
N ALA A 103 7.17 13.15 -13.36
CA ALA A 103 7.33 14.50 -13.88
C ALA A 103 7.35 15.61 -12.81
N ALA A 104 6.98 15.29 -11.57
CA ALA A 104 6.93 16.27 -10.48
C ALA A 104 8.33 16.85 -10.17
N GLU A 105 8.46 18.18 -10.25
CA GLU A 105 9.75 18.88 -10.12
C GLU A 105 10.42 18.64 -8.76
N ASN A 106 9.64 18.62 -7.67
CA ASN A 106 10.17 18.45 -6.31
C ASN A 106 9.34 17.47 -5.47
N ARG A 107 9.46 16.19 -5.81
CA ARG A 107 8.80 15.06 -5.13
C ARG A 107 9.02 15.02 -3.62
N GLN A 108 10.23 15.36 -3.14
CA GLN A 108 10.52 15.37 -1.71
C GLN A 108 9.75 16.47 -0.98
N ALA A 109 9.69 17.67 -1.55
CA ALA A 109 8.93 18.77 -0.97
C ALA A 109 7.42 18.47 -0.96
N LEU A 110 6.91 17.90 -2.05
CA LEU A 110 5.51 17.48 -2.13
C LEU A 110 5.17 16.41 -1.09
N ALA A 111 6.00 15.38 -0.97
CA ALA A 111 5.79 14.32 0.01
C ALA A 111 5.82 14.86 1.45
N GLU A 112 6.76 15.75 1.76
CA GLU A 112 6.82 16.36 3.10
C GLU A 112 5.61 17.27 3.36
N GLN A 113 5.15 18.02 2.36
CA GLN A 113 3.94 18.83 2.46
C GLN A 113 2.72 17.97 2.77
N ILE A 114 2.49 16.90 1.99
CA ILE A 114 1.36 15.99 2.19
C ILE A 114 1.43 15.34 3.57
N ARG A 115 2.61 14.91 4.00
CA ARG A 115 2.82 14.33 5.34
C ARG A 115 2.43 15.32 6.43
N GLN A 116 2.82 16.59 6.31
CA GLN A 116 2.47 17.64 7.27
C GLN A 116 0.97 17.97 7.27
N GLU A 117 0.33 18.01 6.11
CA GLU A 117 -1.12 18.21 5.99
C GLU A 117 -1.90 17.06 6.65
N ALA A 118 -1.50 15.81 6.40
CA ALA A 118 -2.09 14.63 7.02
C ALA A 118 -1.86 14.61 8.55
N GLN A 119 -0.64 14.96 9.01
CA GLN A 119 -0.31 15.06 10.43
C GLN A 119 -1.11 16.18 11.13
N SER A 120 -1.38 17.28 10.44
CA SER A 120 -2.20 18.39 10.95
C SER A 120 -3.68 18.04 11.00
N ALA A 121 -4.18 17.21 10.08
CA ALA A 121 -5.54 16.70 10.09
C ALA A 121 -5.78 15.70 11.23
N TYR A 122 -4.74 14.93 11.61
CA TYR A 122 -4.78 13.94 12.69
C TYR A 122 -3.63 14.13 13.68
N PRO A 123 -3.63 15.22 14.48
CA PRO A 123 -2.52 15.58 15.37
C PRO A 123 -2.31 14.56 16.51
N ASP A 124 -3.35 13.82 16.85
CA ASP A 124 -3.32 12.77 17.85
C ASP A 124 -2.70 11.45 17.35
N PHE A 125 -2.49 11.33 16.04
CA PHE A 125 -1.95 10.13 15.42
C PHE A 125 -0.48 10.31 15.05
N GLN A 126 0.29 9.23 15.14
CA GLN A 126 1.58 9.14 14.47
C GLN A 126 1.34 8.83 13.00
N VAL A 127 1.60 9.81 12.13
CA VAL A 127 1.41 9.67 10.68
C VAL A 127 2.73 9.26 10.03
N GLU A 128 2.73 8.08 9.42
CA GLU A 128 3.83 7.58 8.61
C GLU A 128 3.37 7.45 7.17
N MET A 129 4.11 8.10 6.26
CA MET A 129 3.78 8.13 4.85
C MET A 129 5.00 7.73 4.03
N THR A 130 4.81 6.84 3.07
CA THR A 130 5.82 6.50 2.06
C THR A 130 5.40 7.08 0.72
N ALA A 131 6.36 7.63 -0.04
CA ALA A 131 6.13 8.06 -1.41
C ALA A 131 6.81 7.08 -2.36
N ASP A 132 5.99 6.34 -3.11
CA ASP A 132 6.41 5.51 -4.22
C ASP A 132 6.49 6.36 -5.50
N THR A 133 7.38 5.96 -6.40
CA THR A 133 7.55 6.65 -7.70
C THR A 133 6.95 5.79 -8.79
N ASP A 134 6.20 6.41 -9.69
CA ASP A 134 5.81 5.77 -10.95
C ASP A 134 7.08 5.47 -11.79
N VAL A 135 7.17 4.25 -12.34
CA VAL A 135 8.41 3.69 -12.94
C VAL A 135 8.39 3.72 -14.46
#